data_AF-A0A5K0ZNX4-F1
#
_entry.id   AF-A0A5K0ZNX4-F1
#
_cell.length_a   1.000
_cell.length_b   1.000
_cell.length_c   1.000
_cell.angle_alpha   90.00
_cell.angle_beta   90.00
_cell.angle_gamma   90.00
#
_symmetry.space_group_name_H-M   'P 1'
#
loop_
_entity.id
_entity.type
_entity.pdbx_description
1 polymer ?
#
loop_
_entity_poly.entity_id
_entity_poly.type
_entity_poly.pdbx_seq_one_letter_code
_entity_poly.pdbx_strand_id
1 'polypeptide(L)' 'ASPSEFVIPLAKYAKAVYHTRVSVGMRFRMLFETEESSVR' A
#
# COMPACT_ATOMS: atom_id res chain seq x y z
N ALA A 1 -3.07 -5.98 -17.46
CA ALA A 1 -3.03 -5.10 -16.28
C ALA A 1 -1.71 -5.35 -15.55
N SER A 2 -1.12 -4.31 -14.95
CA SER A 2 0.08 -4.46 -14.11
C SER A 2 -0.27 -5.26 -12.85
N PRO A 3 0.64 -6.08 -12.29
CA PRO A 3 0.42 -6.76 -11.01
C PRO A 3 0.35 -5.79 -9.81
N SER A 4 0.71 -4.52 -9.98
CA SER A 4 0.63 -3.48 -8.94
C SER A 4 0.50 -2.08 -9.55
N GLU A 5 -0.01 -1.11 -8.78
CA GLU A 5 0.02 0.30 -9.17
C GLU A 5 1.49 0.76 -9.34
N PHE A 6 1.83 1.22 -10.55
CA PHE A 6 3.17 1.75 -10.86
C PHE A 6 3.19 3.28 -11.00
N VAL A 7 2.02 3.92 -10.96
CA VAL A 7 1.87 5.37 -10.87
C VAL A 7 1.24 5.67 -9.51
N ILE A 8 2.03 6.24 -8.60
CA ILE A 8 1.61 6.51 -7.21
C ILE A 8 1.63 8.03 -6.98
N PRO A 9 0.58 8.65 -6.39
CA PRO A 9 0.60 10.05 -6.02
C PRO A 9 1.76 10.40 -5.08
N LEU A 10 2.44 11.53 -5.32
CA LEU A 10 3.58 11.99 -4.54
C LEU A 10 3.29 12.02 -3.03
N ALA A 11 2.10 12.47 -2.63
CA ALA A 11 1.68 12.50 -1.23
C ALA A 11 1.66 11.11 -0.56
N LYS A 12 1.21 10.06 -1.28
CA LYS A 12 1.23 8.68 -0.77
C LYS A 12 2.67 8.18 -0.61
N TYR A 13 3.51 8.43 -1.62
CA TYR A 13 4.93 8.06 -1.58
C TYR A 13 5.66 8.73 -0.40
N ALA A 14 5.51 10.05 -0.24
CA ALA A 14 6.18 10.80 0.83
C ALA A 14 5.73 10.34 2.23
N LYS A 15 4.44 9.97 2.40
CA LYS A 15 3.94 9.37 3.64
C LYS A 15 4.57 8.00 3.91
N ALA A 16 4.66 7.15 2.89
CA ALA A 16 5.23 5.81 3.05
C ALA A 16 6.74 5.83 3.34
N VAL A 17 7.52 6.68 2.65
CA VAL A 17 8.99 6.69 2.74
C VAL A 17 9.52 7.51 3.90
N TYR A 18 8.99 8.71 4.12
CA TYR A 18 9.59 9.65 5.09
C TYR A 18 8.94 9.59 6.48
N HIS A 19 7.64 9.26 6.55
CA HIS A 19 6.92 9.22 7.83
C HIS A 19 6.90 7.82 8.46
N THR A 20 6.91 6.76 7.64
CA THR A 20 6.86 5.38 8.13
C THR A 20 8.26 4.77 8.15
N ARG A 21 8.81 4.51 9.34
CA ARG A 21 10.09 3.79 9.48
C ARG A 21 9.84 2.29 9.55
N VAL A 22 9.92 1.59 8.41
CA VAL A 22 9.82 0.12 8.37
C VAL A 22 11.06 -0.52 8.98
N SER A 23 10.87 -1.54 9.82
CA SER A 23 11.95 -2.31 10.46
C SER A 23 11.66 -3.81 10.41
N VAL A 24 12.70 -4.62 10.65
CA VAL A 24 12.60 -6.08 10.66
C VAL A 24 11.65 -6.52 11.77
N GLY A 25 10.72 -7.42 11.44
CA GLY A 25 9.71 -7.93 12.37
C GLY A 25 8.44 -7.08 12.45
N MET A 26 8.38 -5.92 11.80
CA MET A 26 7.12 -5.18 11.66
C MET A 26 6.12 -5.97 10.82
N ARG A 27 4.87 -6.00 11.30
CA ARG A 27 3.74 -6.59 10.60
C ARG A 27 3.04 -5.54 9.76
N PHE A 28 2.53 -5.93 8.60
CA PHE A 28 1.76 -5.05 7.70
C PHE A 28 0.44 -5.72 7.31
N ARG A 29 -0.47 -4.93 6.75
CA ARG A 29 -1.70 -5.40 6.10
C ARG A 29 -1.70 -4.90 4.66
N MET A 30 -2.11 -5.77 3.75
CA MET A 30 -2.36 -5.43 2.35
C MET A 30 -3.84 -5.71 2.05
N LEU A 31 -4.46 -4.82 1.29
CA LEU A 31 -5.82 -5.02 0.80
C LEU A 31 -5.72 -5.75 -0.54
N PHE A 32 -6.56 -6.77 -0.70
CA PHE A 32 -6.77 -7.49 -1.95
C PHE A 32 -8.25 -7.40 -2.28
N GLU A 33 -8.56 -7.25 -3.56
CA GLU A 33 -9.94 -7.36 -4.03
C GLU A 33 -10.47 -8.76 -3.71
N THR A 34 -11.67 -8.83 -3.14
CA THR A 34 -12.42 -10.06 -2.92
C THR A 34 -13.86 -9.84 -3.37
N GLU A 35 -14.54 -10.91 -3.78
CA GLU A 35 -15.91 -10.86 -4.31
C GLU A 35 -16.92 -10.20 -3.34
N GLU A 36 -16.66 -10.27 -2.03
CA GLU A 36 -17.53 -9.73 -0.98
C GLU A 36 -17.08 -8.36 -0.45
N SER A 37 -15.91 -7.87 -0.84
CA SER A 37 -15.38 -6.60 -0.32
C SER A 37 -15.93 -5.41 -1.11
N SER A 38 -16.74 -4.58 -0.46
CA SER A 38 -17.17 -3.27 -1.00
C SER A 38 -16.08 -2.19 -0.90
N VAL A 39 -14.92 -2.52 -0.31
CA VAL A 39 -13.77 -1.62 -0.22
C VAL A 39 -13.04 -1.64 -1.55
N ARG A 40 -13.30 -0.61 -2.36
CA ARG A 40 -12.49 -0.23 -3.53
C ARG A 40 -11.42 0.76 -3.13
#